data_AF-A0AAV0VBI2-F1
#
_entry.id   AF-A0AAV0VBI2-F1
#
_cell.length_a   1.000
_cell.length_b   1.000
_cell.length_c   1.000
_cell.angle_alpha   90.00
_cell.angle_beta   90.00
_cell.angle_gamma   90.00
#
_symmetry.space_group_name_H-M   'P 1'
#
loop_
_entity.id
_entity.type
_entity.pdbx_description
1 polymer ?
#
loop_
_entity_poly.entity_id
_entity_poly.type
_entity_poly.pdbx_seq_one_letter_code
_entity_poly.pdbx_strand_id
1 'polypeptide(L)'
;MYANPIVLDKNNYVLYDVYTTFSQDKMRYNYTLVNGILYLQSTWFSADNASASPTPVVACFGAEFIKLPAINSIVAAVNEATTVANSGSDAKIQCTTGSFYKTTLHGIDYTICESRTKGFTMQSSDMDVSVKYLHSHIDIQLPIIDHKCSSVASFTSVTALGYSLLTGEPIPTDDRES
;
A
#
# COMPACT_ATOMS: atom_id res chain seq x y z
N MET A 1 -8.33 1.52 -1.05
CA MET A 1 -7.22 2.14 -0.31
C MET A 1 -6.52 3.13 -1.19
N TYR A 2 -6.22 4.30 -0.66
CA TYR A 2 -5.35 5.30 -1.26
C TYR A 2 -4.07 5.41 -0.44
N ALA A 3 -2.95 5.64 -1.10
CA ALA A 3 -1.64 5.69 -0.45
C ALA A 3 -0.77 6.76 -1.13
N ASN A 4 -0.27 7.70 -0.36
CA ASN A 4 0.67 8.73 -0.81
C ASN A 4 2.08 8.35 -0.34
N PRO A 5 3.06 8.20 -1.25
CA PRO A 5 4.44 7.97 -0.85
C PRO A 5 5.06 9.26 -0.28
N ILE A 6 5.70 9.14 0.87
CA ILE A 6 6.63 10.11 1.45
C ILE A 6 8.03 9.56 1.24
N VAL A 7 8.85 10.30 0.50
CA VAL A 7 10.18 9.87 0.09
C VAL A 7 11.25 10.72 0.78
N LEU A 8 12.30 10.09 1.28
CA LEU A 8 13.45 10.75 1.91
C LEU A 8 14.79 10.27 1.35
N ASP A 9 15.84 11.03 1.69
CA ASP A 9 17.24 10.74 1.39
C ASP A 9 17.47 10.26 -0.05
N LYS A 10 17.20 11.16 -1.00
CA LYS A 10 17.42 10.92 -2.44
C LYS A 10 16.81 9.61 -2.94
N ASN A 11 15.58 9.31 -2.50
CA ASN A 11 14.79 8.16 -2.94
C ASN A 11 15.15 6.82 -2.29
N ASN A 12 15.97 6.82 -1.24
CA ASN A 12 16.39 5.60 -0.55
C ASN A 12 15.38 5.10 0.48
N TYR A 13 14.45 5.96 0.92
CA TYR A 13 13.49 5.59 1.96
C TYR A 13 12.08 6.02 1.59
N VAL A 14 11.13 5.13 1.87
CA VAL A 14 9.70 5.38 1.65
C VAL A 14 8.90 5.10 2.93
N LEU A 15 7.95 5.98 3.21
CA LEU A 15 6.84 5.77 4.15
C LEU A 15 5.55 6.11 3.41
N TYR A 16 4.45 5.43 3.70
CA TYR A 16 3.16 5.78 3.11
C TYR A 16 2.21 6.41 4.10
N ASP A 17 1.60 7.51 3.67
CA ASP A 17 0.36 7.97 4.25
C ASP A 17 -0.80 7.26 3.54
N VAL A 18 -1.72 6.67 4.31
CA VAL A 18 -2.75 5.79 3.79
C VAL A 18 -4.12 6.19 4.30
N TYR A 19 -5.10 6.16 3.42
CA TYR A 19 -6.50 6.26 3.77
C TYR A 19 -7.29 5.12 3.13
N THR A 20 -8.11 4.44 3.92
CA THR A 20 -9.12 3.54 3.36
C THR A 20 -10.37 3.49 4.22
N THR A 21 -11.48 3.26 3.56
CA THR A 21 -12.77 3.02 4.22
C THR A 21 -13.22 1.61 3.91
N PHE A 22 -13.71 0.90 4.91
CA PHE A 22 -14.41 -0.36 4.72
C PHE A 22 -15.61 -0.42 5.66
N SER A 23 -16.61 -1.20 5.30
CA SER A 23 -17.79 -1.43 6.14
C SER A 23 -17.86 -2.90 6.51
N GLN A 24 -18.20 -3.16 7.76
CA GLN A 24 -18.50 -4.49 8.27
C GLN A 24 -19.78 -4.40 9.11
N ASP A 25 -20.75 -5.25 8.79
CA ASP A 25 -22.09 -5.22 9.40
C ASP A 25 -22.72 -3.82 9.33
N LYS A 26 -22.98 -3.21 10.49
CA LYS A 26 -23.54 -1.86 10.63
C LYS A 26 -22.50 -0.82 11.05
N MET A 27 -21.21 -1.12 10.88
CA MET A 27 -20.09 -0.22 11.18
C MET A 27 -19.34 0.16 9.90
N ARG A 28 -18.97 1.43 9.77
CA ARG A 28 -17.94 1.89 8.83
C ARG A 28 -16.68 2.20 9.61
N TYR A 29 -15.58 1.73 9.07
CA TYR A 29 -14.25 1.95 9.57
C TYR A 29 -13.49 2.82 8.57
N ASN A 30 -12.93 3.94 9.04
CA ASN A 30 -11.95 4.72 8.31
C ASN A 30 -10.59 4.48 8.95
N TYR A 31 -9.70 3.88 8.19
CA TYR A 31 -8.30 3.70 8.54
C TYR A 31 -7.50 4.87 7.96
N THR A 32 -6.74 5.54 8.81
CA THR A 32 -5.85 6.64 8.43
C THR A 32 -4.48 6.41 9.04
N LEU A 33 -3.45 6.25 8.21
CA LEU A 33 -2.05 6.21 8.61
C LEU A 33 -1.40 7.47 8.08
N VAL A 34 -0.88 8.33 8.96
CA VAL A 34 -0.20 9.58 8.54
C VAL A 34 1.06 9.76 9.37
N ASN A 35 2.20 9.98 8.73
CA ASN A 35 3.50 10.07 9.38
C ASN A 35 3.79 8.89 10.31
N GLY A 36 3.30 7.71 9.93
CA GLY A 36 3.43 6.48 10.70
C GLY A 36 2.48 6.36 11.90
N ILE A 37 1.62 7.34 12.17
CA ILE A 37 0.61 7.27 13.24
C ILE A 37 -0.69 6.70 12.69
N LEU A 38 -1.20 5.66 13.35
CA LEU A 38 -2.40 4.95 12.95
C LEU A 38 -3.62 5.41 13.75
N TYR A 39 -4.63 5.89 13.02
CA TYR A 39 -5.97 6.18 13.49
C TYR A 39 -6.99 5.25 12.84
N LEU A 40 -7.89 4.71 13.66
CA LEU A 40 -9.08 4.01 13.17
C LEU A 40 -10.31 4.70 13.75
N GLN A 41 -11.12 5.24 12.85
CA GLN A 41 -12.41 5.80 13.18
C GLN A 41 -13.50 4.78 12.88
N SER A 42 -14.37 4.52 13.85
CA SER A 42 -15.53 3.65 13.71
C SER A 42 -16.81 4.48 13.78
N THR A 43 -17.75 4.22 12.90
CA THR A 43 -19.05 4.93 12.86
C THR A 43 -20.16 3.93 12.63
N TRP A 44 -21.14 3.90 13.53
CA TRP A 44 -22.31 3.03 13.44
C TRP A 44 -23.37 3.60 12.50
N PHE A 45 -24.08 2.75 11.76
CA PHE A 45 -25.29 3.12 11.02
C PHE A 45 -26.52 2.48 11.68
N SER A 46 -27.39 3.30 12.28
CA SER A 46 -28.73 2.85 12.67
C SER A 46 -29.69 3.01 11.50
N ALA A 47 -30.39 1.94 11.12
CA ALA A 47 -31.48 2.00 10.13
C ALA A 47 -32.74 2.71 10.66
N ASP A 48 -32.88 2.85 11.99
CA ASP A 48 -34.16 3.16 12.63
C ASP A 48 -34.35 4.60 13.12
N ASN A 49 -33.36 5.49 13.01
CA ASN A 49 -33.52 6.90 13.42
C ASN A 49 -32.72 7.84 12.51
N ALA A 50 -33.38 8.44 11.53
CA ALA A 50 -32.81 9.42 10.60
C ALA A 50 -32.38 10.77 11.25
N SER A 51 -32.52 10.91 12.58
CA SER A 51 -32.28 12.15 13.32
C SER A 51 -31.02 12.13 14.20
N ALA A 52 -30.39 10.97 14.41
CA ALA A 52 -29.14 10.87 15.16
C ALA A 52 -27.95 10.81 14.18
N SER A 53 -27.19 11.90 14.07
CA SER A 53 -25.90 11.85 13.36
C SER A 53 -24.97 10.94 14.15
N PRO A 54 -24.53 9.80 13.61
CA PRO A 54 -23.71 8.87 14.36
C PRO A 54 -22.38 9.52 14.73
N THR A 55 -22.08 9.55 16.03
CA THR A 55 -20.83 10.13 16.53
C THR A 55 -19.67 9.17 16.20
N PRO A 56 -18.66 9.60 15.44
CA PRO A 56 -17.50 8.77 15.17
C PRO A 56 -16.69 8.56 16.45
N VAL A 57 -16.28 7.31 16.70
CA VAL A 57 -15.32 6.98 17.75
C VAL A 57 -13.96 6.78 17.09
N VAL A 58 -12.95 7.54 17.51
CA VAL A 58 -11.59 7.44 17.01
C VAL A 58 -10.73 6.77 18.07
N ALA A 59 -10.02 5.73 17.68
CA ALA A 59 -9.01 5.10 18.51
C ALA A 59 -7.67 5.10 17.78
N CYS A 60 -6.61 5.30 18.56
CA CYS A 60 -5.25 5.08 18.10
C CYS A 60 -4.83 3.67 18.43
N PHE A 61 -4.27 3.01 17.43
CA PHE A 61 -3.96 1.59 17.52
C PHE A 61 -2.44 1.42 17.62
N GLY A 62 -2.00 0.53 18.51
CA GLY A 62 -0.60 0.13 18.63
C GLY A 62 -0.17 -0.82 17.52
N ALA A 63 1.10 -1.22 17.53
CA ALA A 63 1.70 -2.09 16.51
C ALA A 63 0.98 -3.45 16.37
N GLU A 64 0.25 -3.89 17.39
CA GLU A 64 -0.51 -5.12 17.42
C GLU A 64 -1.70 -5.17 16.44
N PHE A 65 -2.10 -4.03 15.86
CA PHE A 65 -3.18 -3.91 14.88
C PHE A 65 -2.73 -3.58 13.45
N ILE A 66 -1.44 -3.72 13.14
CA ILE A 66 -0.84 -3.54 11.79
C ILE A 66 -1.42 -4.53 10.73
N LYS A 67 -2.40 -5.37 11.07
CA LYS A 67 -2.95 -6.39 10.16
C LYS A 67 -3.75 -5.82 9.00
N LEU A 68 -4.28 -4.59 9.08
CA LEU A 68 -5.01 -3.97 7.96
C LEU A 68 -4.89 -2.44 7.95
N PRO A 69 -4.67 -1.82 6.78
CA PRO A 69 -4.21 -2.43 5.53
C PRO A 69 -2.72 -2.76 5.65
N ALA A 70 -2.35 -3.90 5.09
CA ALA A 70 -0.98 -4.40 5.06
C ALA A 70 -0.06 -3.61 4.10
N ILE A 71 -0.16 -2.27 4.07
CA ILE A 71 0.65 -1.42 3.20
C ILE A 71 2.14 -1.66 3.43
N ASN A 72 2.56 -1.81 4.69
CA ASN A 72 3.96 -2.08 5.02
C ASN A 72 4.42 -3.43 4.47
N SER A 73 3.54 -4.45 4.47
CA SER A 73 3.85 -5.74 3.86
C SER A 73 3.94 -5.66 2.35
N ILE A 74 3.08 -4.86 1.69
CA ILE A 74 3.17 -4.61 0.24
C ILE A 74 4.48 -3.88 -0.07
N VAL A 75 4.85 -2.87 0.71
CA VAL A 75 6.14 -2.17 0.58
C VAL A 75 7.31 -3.13 0.70
N ALA A 76 7.31 -3.99 1.73
CA ALA A 76 8.35 -4.99 1.91
C ALA A 76 8.43 -5.96 0.72
N ALA A 77 7.30 -6.52 0.29
CA ALA A 77 7.25 -7.43 -0.85
C ALA A 77 7.75 -6.76 -2.14
N VAL A 78 7.26 -5.56 -2.46
CA VAL A 78 7.73 -4.82 -3.65
C VAL A 78 9.22 -4.52 -3.57
N ASN A 79 9.75 -4.26 -2.38
CA ASN A 79 11.17 -4.00 -2.18
C ASN A 79 12.06 -5.24 -2.35
N GLU A 80 11.53 -6.42 -2.02
CA GLU A 80 12.17 -7.72 -2.22
C GLU A 80 11.98 -8.27 -3.65
N ALA A 81 11.32 -7.50 -4.53
CA ALA A 81 11.08 -7.92 -5.90
C ALA A 81 12.40 -8.15 -6.66
N THR A 82 12.50 -9.30 -7.33
CA THR A 82 13.68 -9.68 -8.11
C THR A 82 13.33 -9.90 -9.58
N THR A 83 14.27 -9.57 -10.45
CA THR A 83 14.17 -9.87 -11.89
C THR A 83 14.22 -11.37 -12.10
N VAL A 84 13.31 -11.87 -12.93
CA VAL A 84 13.34 -13.28 -13.33
C VAL A 84 14.21 -13.37 -14.58
N ALA A 85 15.35 -14.06 -14.48
CA ALA A 85 16.09 -14.46 -15.68
C ALA A 85 15.18 -15.38 -16.50
N ASN A 86 15.08 -15.17 -17.82
CA ASN A 86 14.30 -16.00 -18.73
C ASN A 86 14.77 -17.47 -18.72
N SER A 87 14.37 -18.25 -17.72
CA SER A 87 14.49 -19.70 -17.70
C SER A 87 13.11 -20.26 -17.99
N GLY A 88 12.98 -20.90 -19.14
CA GLY A 88 11.73 -21.31 -19.74
C GLY A 88 10.77 -22.07 -18.83
N SER A 89 9.49 -21.89 -19.16
CA SER A 89 8.41 -22.89 -19.04
C SER A 89 7.98 -23.35 -17.64
N ASP A 90 7.64 -22.44 -16.72
CA ASP A 90 6.76 -22.83 -15.61
C ASP A 90 5.78 -21.75 -15.08
N ALA A 91 5.57 -20.67 -15.84
CA ALA A 91 4.69 -19.58 -15.37
C ALA A 91 3.28 -19.72 -15.96
N LYS A 92 2.36 -20.27 -15.16
CA LYS A 92 0.90 -20.25 -15.39
C LYS A 92 0.32 -18.82 -15.35
N ILE A 93 1.14 -17.85 -14.91
CA ILE A 93 0.85 -16.43 -14.78
C ILE A 93 1.85 -15.69 -15.66
N GLN A 94 1.43 -15.28 -16.85
CA GLN A 94 2.24 -14.55 -17.83
C GLN A 94 1.75 -13.10 -17.88
N CYS A 95 2.61 -12.16 -17.53
CA CYS A 95 2.32 -10.75 -17.75
C CYS A 95 2.16 -10.51 -19.26
N THR A 96 1.00 -10.03 -19.68
CA THR A 96 0.68 -9.87 -21.11
C THR A 96 1.58 -8.86 -21.81
N THR A 97 2.09 -7.87 -21.06
CA THR A 97 3.00 -6.81 -21.51
C THR A 97 3.85 -6.33 -20.36
N GLY A 98 5.07 -5.84 -20.63
CA GLY A 98 5.92 -5.17 -19.64
C GLY A 98 6.95 -6.08 -18.98
N SER A 99 7.70 -5.51 -18.04
CA SER A 99 8.64 -6.27 -17.19
C SER A 99 7.88 -7.03 -16.12
N PHE A 100 8.41 -8.19 -15.73
CA PHE A 100 7.84 -8.98 -14.65
C PHE A 100 8.89 -9.35 -13.60
N TYR A 101 8.45 -9.40 -12.35
CA TYR A 101 9.30 -9.63 -11.19
C TYR A 101 8.66 -10.68 -10.28
N LYS A 102 9.47 -11.36 -9.47
CA LYS A 102 8.98 -12.25 -8.42
C LYS A 102 9.15 -11.61 -7.07
N THR A 103 8.18 -11.83 -6.20
CA THR A 103 8.25 -11.46 -4.79
C THR A 103 7.43 -12.43 -3.94
N THR A 104 7.55 -12.31 -2.63
CA THR A 104 6.75 -13.05 -1.65
C THR A 104 6.05 -12.04 -0.73
N LEU A 105 4.74 -12.21 -0.54
CA LEU A 105 3.94 -11.43 0.40
C LEU A 105 3.30 -12.39 1.40
N HIS A 106 3.65 -12.25 2.68
CA HIS A 106 3.17 -13.13 3.75
C HIS A 106 3.39 -14.63 3.48
N GLY A 107 4.48 -14.99 2.81
CA GLY A 107 4.84 -16.38 2.47
C GLY A 107 4.14 -16.93 1.21
N ILE A 108 3.34 -16.12 0.53
CA ILE A 108 2.72 -16.46 -0.76
C ILE A 108 3.56 -15.84 -1.87
N ASP A 109 3.88 -16.63 -2.89
CA ASP A 109 4.63 -16.17 -4.06
C ASP A 109 3.72 -15.39 -5.01
N TYR A 110 4.23 -14.24 -5.46
CA TYR A 110 3.56 -13.34 -6.37
C TYR A 110 4.43 -13.05 -7.60
N THR A 111 3.78 -12.97 -8.75
CA THR A 111 4.35 -12.36 -9.96
C THR A 111 3.89 -10.92 -10.05
N ILE A 112 4.81 -9.96 -10.01
CA ILE A 112 4.52 -8.55 -10.30
C ILE A 112 4.55 -8.35 -11.81
N CYS A 113 3.44 -7.89 -12.37
CA CYS A 113 3.33 -7.41 -13.74
C CYS A 113 3.29 -5.89 -13.75
N GLU A 114 4.37 -5.27 -14.24
CA GLU A 114 4.47 -3.82 -14.32
C GLU A 114 3.78 -3.29 -15.59
N SER A 115 3.07 -2.16 -15.44
CA SER A 115 2.38 -1.48 -16.53
C SER A 115 2.83 -0.02 -16.61
N ARG A 116 4.14 0.22 -16.79
CA ARG A 116 4.76 1.54 -16.91
C ARG A 116 4.12 2.58 -15.99
N THR A 117 3.51 3.62 -16.54
CA THR A 117 2.93 4.75 -15.81
C THR A 117 1.52 4.50 -15.27
N LYS A 118 0.95 3.30 -15.44
CA LYS A 118 -0.42 2.98 -14.99
C LYS A 118 -0.47 2.29 -13.63
N GLY A 119 0.63 1.70 -13.19
CA GLY A 119 0.69 0.88 -11.98
C GLY A 119 1.22 -0.52 -12.26
N PHE A 120 0.89 -1.46 -11.38
CA PHE A 120 1.29 -2.86 -11.51
C PHE A 120 0.26 -3.78 -10.86
N THR A 121 0.33 -5.07 -11.17
CA THR A 121 -0.47 -6.10 -10.51
C THR A 121 0.44 -7.16 -9.91
N MET A 122 0.24 -7.51 -8.64
CA MET A 122 0.83 -8.70 -8.04
C MET A 122 -0.16 -9.85 -8.19
N GLN A 123 0.21 -10.90 -8.91
CA GLN A 123 -0.66 -12.03 -9.24
C GLN A 123 -0.25 -13.27 -8.46
N SER A 124 -1.22 -13.95 -7.85
CA SER A 124 -1.02 -15.24 -7.18
C SER A 124 -2.19 -16.19 -7.45
N SER A 125 -2.13 -17.43 -6.97
CA SER A 125 -3.25 -18.37 -7.10
C SER A 125 -4.43 -18.09 -6.17
N ASP A 126 -4.21 -17.31 -5.11
CA ASP A 126 -5.22 -17.06 -4.06
C ASP A 126 -5.87 -15.68 -4.25
N MET A 127 -5.04 -14.63 -4.30
CA MET A 127 -5.50 -13.26 -4.42
C MET A 127 -4.57 -12.45 -5.33
N ASP A 128 -5.14 -11.56 -6.13
CA ASP A 128 -4.40 -10.56 -6.88
C ASP A 128 -4.44 -9.20 -6.17
N VAL A 129 -3.32 -8.48 -6.19
CA VAL A 129 -3.23 -7.09 -5.73
C VAL A 129 -3.05 -6.19 -6.95
N SER A 130 -3.94 -5.21 -7.13
CA SER A 130 -3.81 -4.22 -8.21
C SER A 130 -3.45 -2.85 -7.63
N VAL A 131 -2.33 -2.31 -8.10
CA VAL A 131 -1.86 -0.96 -7.78
C VAL A 131 -2.06 -0.07 -9.00
N LYS A 132 -2.61 1.12 -8.78
CA LYS A 132 -2.81 2.13 -9.81
C LYS A 132 -2.15 3.42 -9.38
N TYR A 133 -1.36 4.02 -10.26
CA TYR A 133 -0.80 5.33 -10.01
C TYR A 133 -1.84 6.41 -10.29
N LEU A 134 -1.94 7.37 -9.38
CA LEU A 134 -2.80 8.54 -9.54
C LEU A 134 -1.95 9.72 -10.00
N HIS A 135 -2.58 10.65 -10.72
CA HIS A 135 -1.87 11.84 -11.22
C HIS A 135 -1.42 12.79 -10.11
N SER A 136 -2.12 12.80 -8.98
CA SER A 136 -1.82 13.63 -7.83
C SER A 136 -2.03 12.85 -6.54
N HIS A 137 -1.32 13.26 -5.50
CA HIS A 137 -1.59 12.79 -4.14
C HIS A 137 -3.03 13.13 -3.74
N ILE A 138 -3.63 12.25 -2.95
CA ILE A 138 -4.91 12.56 -2.32
C ILE A 138 -4.68 13.38 -1.05
N ASP A 139 -5.62 14.25 -0.73
CA ASP A 139 -5.58 14.97 0.54
C ASP A 139 -6.13 14.06 1.65
N ILE A 140 -5.24 13.54 2.51
CA ILE A 140 -5.59 12.66 3.63
C ILE A 140 -5.82 13.50 4.87
N GLN A 141 -7.09 13.64 5.25
CA GLN A 141 -7.51 14.41 6.41
C GLN A 141 -7.36 13.58 7.69
N LEU A 142 -6.64 14.14 8.66
CA LEU A 142 -6.51 13.54 9.99
C LEU A 142 -7.83 13.63 10.77
N PRO A 143 -8.20 12.60 11.54
CA PRO A 143 -9.33 12.70 12.46
C PRO A 143 -9.01 13.65 13.62
N ILE A 144 -10.04 14.32 14.13
CA ILE A 144 -9.92 15.20 15.29
C ILE A 144 -9.88 14.34 16.56
N ILE A 145 -8.79 14.42 17.32
CA ILE A 145 -8.63 13.75 18.61
C ILE A 145 -8.05 14.70 19.66
N ASP A 146 -8.35 14.44 20.93
CA ASP A 146 -7.95 15.25 22.09
C ASP A 146 -6.66 14.77 22.79
N HIS A 147 -6.10 13.64 22.33
CA HIS A 147 -4.91 13.01 22.89
C HIS A 147 -3.83 12.80 21.82
N LYS A 148 -2.61 12.47 22.27
CA LYS A 148 -1.48 12.18 21.36
C LYS A 148 -1.41 10.69 21.06
N CYS A 149 -1.04 10.37 19.83
CA CYS A 149 -0.86 9.01 19.38
C CYS A 149 0.60 8.77 18.99
N SER A 150 1.07 7.54 19.21
CA SER A 150 2.45 7.15 18.92
C SER A 150 2.56 6.64 17.49
N SER A 151 3.72 6.86 16.88
CA SER A 151 4.00 6.27 15.58
C SER A 151 4.19 4.75 15.69
N VAL A 152 3.59 4.02 14.76
CA VAL A 152 3.65 2.55 14.62
C VAL A 152 4.34 2.11 13.34
N ALA A 153 4.70 3.05 12.46
CA ALA A 153 5.43 2.77 11.23
C ALA A 153 6.59 3.76 11.05
N SER A 154 7.67 3.26 10.48
CA SER A 154 8.86 4.03 10.15
C SER A 154 9.16 3.96 8.67
N PHE A 155 10.02 4.87 8.21
CA PHE A 155 10.61 4.79 6.89
C PHE A 155 11.27 3.43 6.65
N THR A 156 11.03 2.87 5.47
CA THR A 156 11.62 1.61 5.01
C THR A 156 12.64 1.91 3.92
N SER A 157 13.83 1.33 4.02
CA SER A 157 14.84 1.44 2.97
C SER A 157 14.36 0.71 1.72
N VAL A 158 14.50 1.33 0.56
CA VAL A 158 14.06 0.76 -0.72
C VAL A 158 15.22 0.55 -1.71
N THR A 159 15.08 -0.48 -2.56
CA THR A 159 15.89 -0.70 -3.75
C THR A 159 15.46 0.27 -4.85
N ALA A 160 16.29 0.45 -5.89
CA ALA A 160 15.94 1.26 -7.05
C ALA A 160 14.64 0.78 -7.73
N LEU A 161 14.49 -0.55 -7.89
CA LEU A 161 13.27 -1.15 -8.43
C LEU A 161 12.07 -0.93 -7.50
N GLY A 162 12.26 -1.17 -6.20
CA GLY A 162 11.23 -0.98 -5.18
C GLY A 162 10.72 0.46 -5.18
N TYR A 163 11.64 1.44 -5.19
CA TYR A 163 11.31 2.86 -5.28
C TYR A 163 10.42 3.18 -6.48
N SER A 164 10.81 2.73 -7.68
CA SER A 164 10.06 3.01 -8.91
C SER A 164 8.68 2.37 -8.93
N LEU A 165 8.56 1.12 -8.46
CA LEU A 165 7.26 0.45 -8.34
C LEU A 165 6.37 1.11 -7.28
N LEU A 166 6.94 1.57 -6.18
CA LEU A 166 6.17 2.19 -5.08
C LEU A 166 5.68 3.60 -5.47
N THR A 167 6.52 4.39 -6.13
CA THR A 167 6.21 5.80 -6.43
C THR A 167 5.60 6.00 -7.82
N GLY A 168 5.75 5.04 -8.72
CA GLY A 168 5.39 5.18 -10.12
C GLY A 168 6.40 6.00 -10.94
N GLU A 169 7.54 6.34 -10.34
CA GLU A 169 8.67 6.92 -11.05
C GLU A 169 9.29 5.91 -12.03
N PRO A 170 9.97 6.38 -13.09
CA PRO A 170 10.64 5.50 -14.04
C PRO A 170 11.59 4.53 -13.34
N ILE A 171 11.60 3.27 -13.80
CA ILE A 171 12.58 2.27 -13.37
C ILE A 171 13.95 2.70 -13.93
N PRO A 172 15.00 2.87 -13.10
CA PRO A 172 16.32 3.17 -13.60
C PRO A 172 16.76 2.08 -14.57
N THR A 173 17.00 2.45 -15.82
CA THR A 173 17.71 1.59 -16.75
C THR A 173 19.16 1.57 -16.29
N ASP A 174 19.70 0.37 -16.07
CA ASP A 174 21.15 0.22 -15.93
C ASP A 174 21.76 0.72 -17.24
N ASP A 175 22.39 1.90 -17.22
CA ASP A 175 23.19 2.42 -18.33
C ASP A 175 24.43 1.53 -18.45
N ARG A 176 24.24 0.29 -18.90
CA ARG A 176 25.28 -0.49 -19.54
C ARG A 176 25.35 -0.03 -20.99
N GLU A 177 26.18 0.99 -21.17
CA GLU A 177 26.88 1.44 -22.38
C GLU A 177 26.38 0.91 -23.72
N SER A 178 26.05 1.84 -24.62
CA SER A 178 26.56 1.85 -26.01
C SER A 178 26.59 3.28 -26.54
#